data_AF-A0A484L7L4-F1
#
_entry.id   AF-A0A484L7L4-F1
#
_cell.length_a   1.000
_cell.length_b   1.000
_cell.length_c   1.000
_cell.angle_alpha   90.00
_cell.angle_beta   90.00
_cell.angle_gamma   90.00
#
_symmetry.space_group_name_H-M   'P 1'
#
loop_
_entity.id
_entity.type
_entity.pdbx_description
1 polymer ?
#
loop_
_entity_poly.entity_id
_entity_poly.type
_entity_poly.pdbx_seq_one_letter_code
_entity_poly.pdbx_strand_id
1 'polypeptide(L)'
;MEPCITRSPNANIDEHLKPFPERLNSVPPRIASGLISGVSAEEYREDKKMWKKHVSAYKRINKILDSGRYRNIMDMNAGLGGFGAELTSPKMWVMNVVPTIAEKNTLGVIYERGMIGIYHDWCEAFSTYPRTYDLIHANGIFSLYKNKCEYEDILIEMDRILRPEGAVIIRDEVDVLVKVKKIIGGMRWDFKLIDHEDGPLILEKILVAVKQYWTVGGTNSTISVTQ
;
A
#
# COMPACT_ATOMS: atom_id res chain seq x y z
N MET A 1 -29.12 -1.39 22.43
CA MET A 1 -28.75 -2.36 21.38
C MET A 1 -27.80 -3.35 22.02
N GLU A 2 -28.15 -4.63 22.03
CA GLU A 2 -27.24 -5.68 22.49
C GLU A 2 -26.22 -5.99 21.37
N PRO A 3 -24.96 -6.27 21.71
CA PRO A 3 -23.95 -6.64 20.72
C PRO A 3 -24.25 -8.03 20.12
N CYS A 4 -24.46 -8.10 18.81
CA CYS A 4 -24.84 -9.32 18.07
C CYS A 4 -23.66 -10.28 17.79
N ILE A 5 -22.54 -10.15 18.50
CA ILE A 5 -21.33 -10.96 18.26
C ILE A 5 -21.08 -11.80 19.49
N THR A 6 -21.22 -13.12 19.34
CA THR A 6 -20.93 -14.10 20.39
C THR A 6 -19.42 -14.12 20.63
N ARG A 7 -18.97 -13.80 21.85
CA ARG A 7 -17.56 -13.96 22.24
C ARG A 7 -17.17 -15.43 22.12
N SER A 8 -16.06 -15.70 21.44
CA SER A 8 -15.51 -17.06 21.37
C SER A 8 -15.15 -17.57 22.77
N PRO A 9 -15.39 -18.85 23.12
CA PRO A 9 -15.02 -19.40 24.43
C PRO A 9 -13.51 -19.34 24.71
N ASN A 10 -12.68 -19.25 23.67
CA ASN A 10 -11.22 -19.12 23.74
C ASN A 10 -10.74 -17.65 23.64
N ALA A 11 -11.60 -16.66 23.95
CA ALA A 11 -11.35 -15.23 23.79
C ALA A 11 -10.35 -14.59 24.79
N ASN A 12 -9.35 -15.33 25.28
CA ASN A 12 -8.25 -14.71 26.03
C ASN A 12 -7.39 -13.78 25.15
N ILE A 13 -7.51 -13.86 23.82
CA ILE A 13 -6.77 -13.04 22.85
C ILE A 13 -7.39 -11.64 22.72
N ASP A 14 -8.73 -11.52 22.79
CA ASP A 14 -9.45 -10.24 22.67
C ASP A 14 -9.42 -9.41 23.96
N GLU A 15 -9.07 -10.00 25.09
CA GLU A 15 -9.06 -9.32 26.39
C GLU A 15 -7.97 -8.23 26.52
N HIS A 16 -7.04 -8.18 25.56
CA HIS A 16 -5.88 -7.28 25.58
C HIS A 16 -5.88 -6.22 24.45
N LEU A 17 -6.91 -6.17 23.61
CA LEU A 17 -6.98 -5.19 22.52
C LEU A 17 -7.46 -3.83 23.03
N LYS A 18 -6.66 -2.79 22.79
CA LYS A 18 -7.08 -1.41 23.03
C LYS A 18 -8.28 -1.04 22.15
N PRO A 19 -9.12 -0.06 22.53
CA PRO A 19 -10.16 0.43 21.65
C PRO A 19 -9.56 1.12 20.40
N PHE A 20 -10.33 1.17 19.32
CA PHE A 20 -10.00 2.02 18.17
C PHE A 20 -10.28 3.49 18.54
N PRO A 21 -9.43 4.48 18.17
CA PRO A 21 -8.29 4.39 17.27
C PRO A 21 -6.94 4.06 17.94
N GLU A 22 -6.88 3.89 19.27
CA GLU A 22 -5.62 3.66 19.98
C GLU A 22 -4.91 2.38 19.53
N ARG A 23 -5.66 1.30 19.30
CA ARG A 23 -5.08 0.02 18.84
C ARG A 23 -4.38 0.07 17.49
N LEU A 24 -4.68 1.08 16.67
CA LEU A 24 -4.01 1.28 15.38
C LEU A 24 -2.49 1.44 15.55
N ASN A 25 -2.09 1.97 16.72
CA ASN A 25 -0.75 2.44 17.03
C ASN A 25 -0.06 1.69 18.18
N SER A 26 -0.80 0.87 18.94
CA SER A 26 -0.23 0.03 19.99
C SER A 26 0.43 -1.21 19.41
N VAL A 27 1.32 -1.84 20.18
CA VAL A 27 1.88 -3.15 19.85
C VAL A 27 0.75 -4.19 19.91
N PRO A 28 0.47 -4.92 18.83
CA PRO A 28 -0.56 -5.96 18.82
C PRO A 28 -0.20 -7.13 19.76
N PRO A 29 -1.17 -7.72 20.48
CA PRO A 29 -0.92 -8.80 21.43
C PRO A 29 -0.13 -9.97 20.84
N ARG A 30 -0.36 -10.32 19.58
CA ARG A 30 0.34 -11.43 18.90
C ARG A 30 1.83 -11.16 18.69
N ILE A 31 2.21 -9.90 18.51
CA ILE A 31 3.62 -9.48 18.47
C ILE A 31 4.20 -9.48 19.88
N ALA A 32 3.46 -8.96 20.86
CA ALA A 32 3.90 -8.94 22.26
C ALA A 32 4.11 -10.35 22.83
N SER A 33 3.32 -11.33 22.39
CA SER A 33 3.42 -12.73 22.79
C SER A 33 4.41 -13.56 21.95
N GLY A 34 5.10 -12.94 20.99
CA GLY A 34 6.10 -13.63 20.15
C GLY A 34 5.52 -14.67 19.18
N LEU A 35 4.23 -14.58 18.83
CA LEU A 35 3.56 -15.54 17.93
C LEU A 35 3.94 -15.32 16.45
N ILE A 36 4.58 -14.19 16.11
CA ILE A 36 5.12 -13.93 14.78
C ILE A 36 6.62 -14.05 14.83
N SER A 37 7.15 -15.08 14.16
CA SER A 37 8.59 -15.31 14.05
C SER A 37 9.30 -14.13 13.40
N GLY A 38 10.32 -13.60 14.07
CA GLY A 38 11.12 -12.48 13.58
C GLY A 38 10.39 -11.13 13.56
N VAL A 39 9.36 -10.95 14.38
CA VAL A 39 8.76 -9.63 14.64
C VAL A 39 8.58 -9.45 16.15
N SER A 40 9.48 -8.68 16.74
CA SER A 40 9.48 -8.23 18.12
C SER A 40 8.72 -6.91 18.28
N ALA A 41 8.41 -6.56 19.53
CA ALA A 41 7.80 -5.27 19.84
C ALA A 41 8.69 -4.08 19.43
N GLU A 42 10.02 -4.25 19.39
CA GLU A 42 10.93 -3.19 18.97
C GLU A 42 10.94 -3.03 17.44
N GLU A 43 11.03 -4.14 16.69
CA GLU A 43 10.92 -4.12 15.23
C GLU A 43 9.60 -3.49 14.77
N TYR A 44 8.50 -3.74 15.48
CA TYR A 44 7.22 -3.06 15.22
C TYR A 44 7.29 -1.53 15.42
N ARG A 45 7.99 -1.06 16.47
CA ARG A 45 8.15 0.39 16.71
C ARG A 45 9.05 1.04 15.66
N GLU A 46 10.08 0.34 15.22
CA GLU A 46 10.95 0.78 14.13
C GLU A 46 10.18 0.85 12.81
N ASP A 47 9.41 -0.18 12.46
CA ASP A 47 8.52 -0.20 11.28
C ASP A 47 7.56 1.00 11.32
N LYS A 48 6.93 1.25 12.46
CA LYS A 48 6.05 2.42 12.64
C LYS A 48 6.77 3.74 12.39
N LYS A 49 7.98 3.92 12.95
CA LYS A 49 8.78 5.13 12.76
C LYS A 49 9.18 5.32 11.30
N MET A 50 9.53 4.22 10.63
CA MET A 50 9.87 4.16 9.21
C MET A 50 8.66 4.56 8.34
N TRP A 51 7.48 3.96 8.54
CA TRP A 51 6.29 4.30 7.77
C TRP A 51 5.84 5.73 7.95
N LYS A 52 5.94 6.28 9.16
CA LYS A 52 5.67 7.70 9.40
C LYS A 52 6.56 8.60 8.53
N LYS A 53 7.84 8.23 8.38
CA LYS A 53 8.79 8.94 7.52
C LYS A 53 8.46 8.79 6.04
N HIS A 54 8.22 7.56 5.57
CA HIS A 54 7.85 7.27 4.18
C HIS A 54 6.59 8.02 3.77
N VAL A 55 5.53 7.93 4.57
CA VAL A 55 4.25 8.62 4.31
C VAL A 55 4.44 10.14 4.31
N SER A 56 5.26 10.68 5.21
CA SER A 56 5.60 12.11 5.18
C SER A 56 6.31 12.51 3.89
N ALA A 57 7.17 11.66 3.32
CA ALA A 57 7.80 11.89 2.03
C ALA A 57 6.79 11.84 0.88
N TYR A 58 5.90 10.84 0.88
CA TYR A 58 4.84 10.72 -0.12
C TYR A 58 3.93 11.93 -0.15
N LYS A 59 3.55 12.47 1.01
CA LYS A 59 2.73 13.70 1.13
C LYS A 59 3.42 14.92 0.51
N ARG A 60 4.75 15.04 0.64
CA ARG A 60 5.51 16.12 0.00
C ARG A 60 5.54 15.99 -1.53
N ILE A 61 5.64 14.77 -2.03
CA ILE A 61 5.69 14.45 -3.45
C ILE A 61 4.32 14.64 -4.10
N ASN A 62 3.28 14.10 -3.47
CA ASN A 62 1.91 14.07 -3.96
C ASN A 62 1.00 14.78 -2.96
N LYS A 63 0.88 16.11 -3.11
CA LYS A 63 0.04 16.95 -2.23
C LYS A 63 -1.43 16.55 -2.21
N ILE A 64 -1.90 15.80 -3.21
CA ILE A 64 -3.28 15.31 -3.30
C ILE A 64 -3.56 14.28 -2.20
N LEU A 65 -2.54 13.59 -1.68
CA LEU A 65 -2.70 12.56 -0.65
C LEU A 65 -3.39 13.09 0.63
N ASP A 66 -3.11 14.33 1.02
CA ASP A 66 -3.74 14.99 2.18
C ASP A 66 -5.00 15.81 1.83
N SER A 67 -5.34 15.97 0.55
CA SER A 67 -6.48 16.78 0.12
C SER A 67 -7.85 16.14 0.42
N GLY A 68 -7.87 14.83 0.69
CA GLY A 68 -9.11 14.03 0.82
C GLY A 68 -9.74 13.64 -0.53
N ARG A 69 -9.03 13.86 -1.65
CA ARG A 69 -9.44 13.38 -2.98
C ARG A 69 -9.35 11.86 -3.09
N TYR A 70 -8.30 11.25 -2.57
CA TYR A 70 -8.19 9.78 -2.50
C TYR A 70 -9.00 9.26 -1.32
N ARG A 71 -9.95 8.36 -1.59
CA ARG A 71 -10.83 7.76 -0.57
C ARG A 71 -10.67 6.26 -0.50
N ASN A 72 -10.48 5.61 -1.64
CA ASN A 72 -10.29 4.17 -1.76
C ASN A 72 -8.82 3.90 -2.06
N ILE A 73 -8.05 3.47 -1.07
CA ILE A 73 -6.62 3.19 -1.21
C ILE A 73 -6.38 1.70 -1.12
N MET A 74 -5.47 1.17 -1.91
CA MET A 74 -4.99 -0.20 -1.81
C MET A 74 -3.50 -0.21 -1.46
N ASP A 75 -3.13 -1.02 -0.49
CA ASP A 75 -1.74 -1.32 -0.15
C ASP A 75 -1.45 -2.76 -0.53
N MET A 76 -0.71 -2.97 -1.62
CA MET A 76 -0.50 -4.28 -2.24
C MET A 76 0.40 -5.19 -1.41
N ASN A 77 1.25 -4.62 -0.55
CA ASN A 77 2.14 -5.33 0.34
C ASN A 77 2.18 -4.64 1.70
N ALA A 78 1.16 -4.92 2.50
CA ALA A 78 0.91 -4.17 3.73
C ALA A 78 1.91 -4.43 4.85
N GLY A 79 2.66 -5.54 4.82
CA GLY A 79 3.54 -5.94 5.92
C GLY A 79 2.77 -5.95 7.24
N LEU A 80 3.19 -5.14 8.21
CA LEU A 80 2.51 -5.01 9.51
C LEU A 80 1.29 -4.06 9.49
N GLY A 81 0.96 -3.47 8.34
CA GLY A 81 -0.10 -2.47 8.15
C GLY A 81 0.34 -1.02 8.44
N GLY A 82 1.64 -0.74 8.40
CA GLY A 82 2.20 0.55 8.80
C GLY A 82 1.76 1.71 7.90
N PHE A 83 1.76 1.52 6.58
CA PHE A 83 1.26 2.50 5.62
C PHE A 83 -0.22 2.83 5.86
N GLY A 84 -1.07 1.80 5.98
CA GLY A 84 -2.49 1.96 6.23
C GLY A 84 -2.79 2.72 7.52
N ALA A 85 -2.03 2.44 8.58
CA ALA A 85 -2.19 3.11 9.87
C ALA A 85 -1.82 4.59 9.84
N GLU A 86 -0.74 4.97 9.14
CA GLU A 86 -0.32 6.37 9.03
C GLU A 86 -1.24 7.20 8.12
N LEU A 87 -1.99 6.56 7.21
CA LEU A 87 -3.00 7.21 6.37
C LEU A 87 -4.42 7.14 6.89
N THR A 88 -4.69 6.38 7.96
CA THR A 88 -6.04 6.18 8.46
C THR A 88 -6.69 7.52 8.82
N SER A 89 -7.83 7.81 8.20
CA SER A 89 -8.61 9.04 8.38
C SER A 89 -10.09 8.76 8.14
N PRO A 90 -11.03 9.50 8.77
CA PRO A 90 -12.47 9.27 8.57
C PRO A 90 -12.97 9.35 7.12
N LYS A 91 -12.19 9.95 6.20
CA LYS A 91 -12.57 10.17 4.80
C LYS A 91 -11.98 9.16 3.82
N MET A 92 -11.08 8.29 4.28
CA MET A 92 -10.39 7.31 3.43
C MET A 92 -10.22 5.99 4.14
N TRP A 93 -10.17 4.91 3.36
CA TRP A 93 -9.89 3.58 3.87
C TRP A 93 -8.82 2.93 3.01
N VAL A 94 -8.08 2.01 3.64
CA VAL A 94 -6.98 1.29 3.00
C VAL A 94 -7.32 -0.20 3.00
N MET A 95 -7.40 -0.79 1.81
CA MET A 95 -7.39 -2.25 1.66
C MET A 95 -5.95 -2.72 1.83
N ASN A 96 -5.67 -3.42 2.93
CA ASN A 96 -4.34 -3.96 3.18
C ASN A 96 -4.24 -5.37 2.60
N VAL A 97 -3.27 -5.61 1.72
CA VAL A 97 -3.06 -6.92 1.12
C VAL A 97 -1.76 -7.51 1.65
N VAL A 98 -1.82 -8.74 2.13
CA VAL A 98 -0.66 -9.53 2.52
C VAL A 98 -0.42 -10.56 1.40
N PRO A 99 0.67 -10.42 0.61
CA PRO A 99 0.98 -11.39 -0.43
C PRO A 99 1.07 -12.81 0.13
N THR A 100 0.48 -13.79 -0.55
CA THR A 100 0.54 -15.21 -0.14
C THR A 100 1.98 -15.74 -0.11
N ILE A 101 2.86 -15.17 -0.94
CA ILE A 101 4.28 -15.51 -1.02
C ILE A 101 5.14 -14.77 0.01
N ALA A 102 4.56 -13.88 0.83
CA ALA A 102 5.31 -13.20 1.88
C ALA A 102 5.76 -14.20 2.96
N GLU A 103 6.99 -14.05 3.44
CA GLU A 103 7.56 -14.97 4.44
C GLU A 103 6.81 -14.96 5.77
N LYS A 104 6.28 -13.79 6.14
CA LYS A 104 5.66 -13.55 7.45
C LYS A 104 4.14 -13.44 7.29
N ASN A 105 3.43 -14.23 8.09
CA ASN A 105 1.99 -14.09 8.21
C ASN A 105 1.62 -12.91 9.13
N THR A 106 1.31 -11.76 8.53
CA THR A 106 1.03 -10.51 9.24
C THR A 106 -0.45 -10.08 9.22
N LEU A 107 -1.34 -10.83 8.57
CA LEU A 107 -2.75 -10.43 8.46
C LEU A 107 -3.45 -10.33 9.82
N GLY A 108 -3.11 -11.22 10.76
CA GLY A 108 -3.61 -11.14 12.13
C GLY A 108 -3.23 -9.83 12.84
N VAL A 109 -2.04 -9.28 12.54
CA VAL A 109 -1.58 -7.97 13.06
C VAL A 109 -2.47 -6.85 12.55
N ILE A 110 -2.79 -6.87 11.25
CA ILE A 110 -3.67 -5.88 10.60
C ILE A 110 -5.04 -5.87 11.26
N TYR A 111 -5.61 -7.04 11.54
CA TYR A 111 -6.90 -7.17 12.23
C TYR A 111 -6.85 -6.72 13.70
N GLU A 112 -5.80 -7.06 14.44
CA GLU A 112 -5.61 -6.62 15.83
C GLU A 112 -5.46 -5.09 15.93
N ARG A 113 -4.96 -4.44 14.88
CA ARG A 113 -4.91 -2.97 14.74
C ARG A 113 -6.26 -2.34 14.35
N GLY A 114 -7.26 -3.16 14.02
CA GLY A 114 -8.60 -2.73 13.63
C GLY A 114 -8.73 -2.30 12.17
N MET A 115 -7.82 -2.72 11.31
CA MET A 115 -7.87 -2.45 9.86
C MET A 115 -8.41 -3.67 9.11
N ILE A 116 -8.86 -3.44 7.88
CA ILE A 116 -9.27 -4.53 6.98
C ILE A 116 -8.09 -4.97 6.12
N GLY A 117 -8.08 -6.24 5.75
CA GLY A 117 -7.11 -6.78 4.83
C GLY A 117 -7.40 -8.21 4.40
N ILE A 118 -6.68 -8.67 3.39
CA ILE A 118 -6.81 -10.00 2.81
C ILE A 118 -5.45 -10.60 2.46
N TYR A 119 -5.39 -11.91 2.26
CA TYR A 119 -4.31 -12.50 1.48
C TYR A 119 -4.64 -12.45 0.00
N HIS A 120 -3.61 -12.24 -0.83
CA HIS A 120 -3.76 -12.32 -2.28
C HIS A 120 -2.45 -12.73 -2.96
N ASP A 121 -2.56 -13.42 -4.08
CA ASP A 121 -1.43 -13.70 -4.97
C ASP A 121 -1.49 -12.73 -6.16
N TRP A 122 -0.50 -11.87 -6.31
CA TRP A 122 -0.50 -10.86 -7.37
C TRP A 122 -0.16 -11.39 -8.76
N CYS A 123 0.16 -12.68 -8.89
CA CYS A 123 0.14 -13.37 -10.18
C CYS A 123 -1.29 -13.70 -10.65
N GLU A 124 -2.29 -13.54 -9.77
CA GLU A 124 -3.71 -13.76 -10.04
C GLU A 124 -4.50 -12.44 -9.99
N ALA A 125 -5.64 -12.42 -10.69
CA ALA A 125 -6.52 -11.26 -10.69
C ALA A 125 -7.17 -11.03 -9.30
N PHE A 126 -7.13 -9.79 -8.80
CA PHE A 126 -7.72 -9.44 -7.52
C PHE A 126 -9.24 -9.42 -7.62
N SER A 127 -9.92 -10.04 -6.66
CA SER A 127 -11.38 -10.13 -6.64
C SER A 127 -12.04 -8.79 -6.27
N THR A 128 -12.06 -7.87 -7.22
CA THR A 128 -12.67 -6.54 -7.11
C THR A 128 -13.13 -6.03 -8.47
N TYR A 129 -14.05 -5.07 -8.45
CA TYR A 129 -14.51 -4.42 -9.68
C TYR A 129 -13.38 -3.60 -10.32
N PRO A 130 -13.32 -3.51 -11.66
CA PRO A 130 -12.42 -2.58 -12.32
C PRO A 130 -12.66 -1.15 -11.84
N ARG A 131 -11.61 -0.32 -11.76
CA ARG A 131 -11.68 1.10 -11.38
C ARG A 131 -12.27 1.32 -9.96
N THR A 132 -11.84 0.51 -9.00
CA THR A 132 -12.27 0.61 -7.60
C THR A 132 -11.44 1.61 -6.78
N TYR A 133 -10.13 1.65 -7.01
CA TYR A 133 -9.19 2.39 -6.16
C TYR A 133 -8.78 3.72 -6.80
N ASP A 134 -8.62 4.74 -5.95
CA ASP A 134 -8.11 6.06 -6.34
C ASP A 134 -6.58 6.14 -6.24
N LEU A 135 -5.99 5.33 -5.35
CA LEU A 135 -4.55 5.23 -5.11
C LEU A 135 -4.17 3.77 -4.88
N ILE A 136 -3.11 3.31 -5.56
CA ILE A 136 -2.46 2.03 -5.27
C ILE A 136 -1.05 2.29 -4.75
N HIS A 137 -0.73 1.68 -3.61
CA HIS A 137 0.59 1.68 -3.02
C HIS A 137 1.22 0.30 -3.14
N ALA A 138 2.47 0.28 -3.57
CA ALA A 138 3.22 -0.93 -3.88
C ALA A 138 4.64 -0.80 -3.31
N ASN A 139 4.89 -1.41 -2.17
CA ASN A 139 6.21 -1.42 -1.53
C ASN A 139 6.91 -2.77 -1.72
N GLY A 140 8.02 -2.79 -2.44
CA GLY A 140 8.82 -3.98 -2.74
C GLY A 140 8.05 -5.08 -3.48
N ILE A 141 6.91 -4.76 -4.11
CA ILE A 141 6.03 -5.78 -4.67
C ILE A 141 6.67 -6.46 -5.89
N PHE A 142 7.36 -5.71 -6.74
CA PHE A 142 7.94 -6.25 -7.96
C PHE A 142 9.19 -7.07 -7.63
N SER A 143 9.98 -6.64 -6.65
CA SER A 143 11.07 -7.45 -6.10
C SER A 143 10.57 -8.76 -5.49
N LEU A 144 9.47 -8.72 -4.72
CA LEU A 144 8.87 -9.91 -4.10
C LEU A 144 8.42 -10.95 -5.14
N TYR A 145 7.92 -10.49 -6.29
CA TYR A 145 7.40 -11.36 -7.37
C TYR A 145 8.39 -11.60 -8.53
N LYS A 146 9.63 -11.12 -8.45
CA LYS A 146 10.63 -11.08 -9.56
C LYS A 146 10.86 -12.41 -10.29
N ASN A 147 10.63 -13.54 -9.63
CA ASN A 147 10.80 -14.89 -10.18
C ASN A 147 9.53 -15.75 -10.05
N LYS A 148 8.35 -15.12 -9.95
CA LYS A 148 7.06 -15.79 -9.74
C LYS A 148 6.09 -15.55 -10.89
N CYS A 149 6.01 -14.32 -11.38
CA CYS A 149 5.27 -13.94 -12.58
C CYS A 149 5.90 -12.69 -13.22
N GLU A 150 5.42 -12.33 -14.40
CA GLU A 150 5.94 -11.20 -15.15
C GLU A 150 5.46 -9.88 -14.55
N TYR A 151 6.22 -8.81 -14.77
CA TYR A 151 5.88 -7.49 -14.22
C TYR A 151 4.60 -6.96 -14.85
N GLU A 152 4.37 -7.33 -16.12
CA GLU A 152 3.18 -7.05 -16.91
C GLU A 152 1.90 -7.60 -16.26
N ASP A 153 1.94 -8.80 -15.66
CA ASP A 153 0.77 -9.41 -15.03
C ASP A 153 0.27 -8.55 -13.86
N ILE A 154 1.21 -8.12 -13.01
CA ILE A 154 0.93 -7.23 -11.87
C ILE A 154 0.47 -5.85 -12.36
N LEU A 155 1.14 -5.28 -13.37
CA LEU A 155 0.84 -3.94 -13.87
C LEU A 155 -0.52 -3.86 -14.57
N ILE A 156 -0.90 -4.89 -15.32
CA ILE A 156 -2.23 -4.98 -15.96
C ILE A 156 -3.30 -5.07 -14.87
N GLU A 157 -3.07 -5.83 -13.80
CA GLU A 157 -4.00 -5.92 -12.70
C GLU A 157 -4.13 -4.58 -11.96
N MET A 158 -3.01 -3.89 -11.71
CA MET A 158 -3.01 -2.52 -11.18
C MET A 158 -3.81 -1.57 -12.09
N ASP A 159 -3.63 -1.65 -13.41
CA ASP A 159 -4.40 -0.82 -14.35
C ASP A 159 -5.89 -1.13 -14.31
N ARG A 160 -6.27 -2.40 -14.25
CA ARG A 160 -7.67 -2.82 -14.23
C ARG A 160 -8.40 -2.22 -13.02
N ILE A 161 -7.79 -2.28 -11.83
CA ILE A 161 -8.44 -1.87 -10.57
C ILE A 161 -8.29 -0.38 -10.26
N LEU A 162 -7.33 0.31 -10.88
CA LEU A 162 -7.12 1.75 -10.72
C LEU A 162 -8.13 2.57 -11.54
N ARG A 163 -8.69 3.59 -10.91
CA ARG A 163 -9.55 4.56 -11.59
C ARG A 163 -8.76 5.39 -12.60
N PRO A 164 -9.40 5.89 -13.67
CA PRO A 164 -8.80 6.96 -14.46
C PRO A 164 -8.42 8.15 -13.58
N GLU A 165 -7.30 8.79 -13.87
CA GLU A 165 -6.66 9.83 -13.05
C GLU A 165 -6.26 9.36 -11.63
N GLY A 166 -6.37 8.06 -11.36
CA GLY A 166 -5.86 7.44 -10.15
C GLY A 166 -4.33 7.46 -10.14
N ALA A 167 -3.76 7.51 -8.94
CA ALA A 167 -2.32 7.56 -8.76
C ALA A 167 -1.78 6.21 -8.26
N VAL A 168 -0.49 5.99 -8.51
CA VAL A 168 0.26 4.86 -8.00
C VAL A 168 1.54 5.36 -7.35
N ILE A 169 1.89 4.78 -6.21
CA ILE A 169 3.17 4.98 -5.54
C ILE A 169 3.86 3.62 -5.46
N ILE A 170 4.96 3.47 -6.19
CA ILE A 170 5.77 2.24 -6.21
C ILE A 170 7.11 2.57 -5.57
N ARG A 171 7.44 1.89 -4.48
CA ARG A 171 8.74 1.96 -3.81
C ARG A 171 9.43 0.61 -4.00
N ASP A 172 10.58 0.60 -4.67
CA ASP A 172 11.33 -0.61 -4.96
C ASP A 172 12.79 -0.27 -5.35
N GLU A 173 13.61 -1.29 -5.57
CA GLU A 173 14.98 -1.13 -6.07
C GLU A 173 15.01 -0.43 -7.44
N VAL A 174 16.04 0.39 -7.68
CA VAL A 174 16.15 1.21 -8.89
C VAL A 174 16.14 0.38 -10.19
N ASP A 175 16.76 -0.80 -10.22
CA ASP A 175 16.79 -1.68 -11.39
C ASP A 175 15.39 -2.22 -11.71
N VAL A 176 14.60 -2.52 -10.68
CA VAL A 176 13.21 -2.95 -10.80
C VAL A 176 12.35 -1.80 -11.31
N LEU A 177 12.49 -0.61 -10.74
CA LEU A 177 11.73 0.57 -11.16
C LEU A 177 12.04 1.03 -12.59
N VAL A 178 13.27 0.83 -13.08
CA VAL A 178 13.61 1.08 -14.49
C VAL A 178 12.81 0.19 -15.44
N LYS A 179 12.61 -1.09 -15.09
CA LYS A 179 11.78 -2.01 -15.87
C LYS A 179 10.30 -1.62 -15.81
N VAL A 180 9.78 -1.37 -14.60
CA VAL A 180 8.39 -0.93 -14.39
C VAL A 180 8.11 0.34 -15.20
N LYS A 181 9.00 1.34 -15.11
CA LYS A 181 8.94 2.59 -15.88
C LYS A 181 8.80 2.36 -17.38
N LYS A 182 9.54 1.40 -17.95
CA LYS A 182 9.47 1.07 -19.38
C LYS A 182 8.08 0.54 -19.76
N ILE A 183 7.51 -0.35 -18.97
CA ILE A 183 6.19 -0.97 -19.22
C ILE A 183 5.08 0.07 -19.08
N ILE A 184 5.04 0.81 -17.97
CA ILE A 184 3.99 1.82 -17.74
C ILE A 184 4.06 2.98 -18.75
N GLY A 185 5.24 3.27 -19.31
CA GLY A 185 5.38 4.19 -20.45
C GLY A 185 4.64 3.69 -21.69
N GLY A 186 4.68 2.38 -21.97
CA GLY A 186 3.87 1.75 -23.02
C GLY A 186 2.37 1.76 -22.73
N MET A 187 1.99 1.67 -21.45
CA MET A 187 0.61 1.81 -20.97
C MET A 187 0.12 3.27 -20.94
N ARG A 188 1.01 4.22 -21.28
CA ARG A 188 0.77 5.66 -21.28
C ARG A 188 0.33 6.16 -19.90
N TRP A 189 1.02 5.73 -18.86
CA TRP A 189 0.91 6.39 -17.57
C TRP A 189 1.92 7.53 -17.51
N ASP A 190 1.52 8.65 -16.93
CA ASP A 190 2.47 9.72 -16.61
C ASP A 190 3.21 9.31 -15.34
N PHE A 191 4.53 9.42 -15.32
CA PHE A 191 5.31 8.99 -14.16
C PHE A 191 6.48 9.92 -13.86
N LYS A 192 6.91 9.89 -12.59
CA LYS A 192 8.09 10.57 -12.09
C LYS A 192 8.86 9.62 -11.17
N LEU A 193 10.12 9.41 -11.48
CA LEU A 193 11.06 8.72 -10.60
C LEU A 193 11.72 9.73 -9.67
N ILE A 194 11.75 9.42 -8.38
CA ILE A 194 12.16 10.31 -7.29
C ILE A 194 13.12 9.53 -6.40
N ASP A 195 14.13 10.24 -5.90
CA ASP A 195 15.07 9.67 -4.95
C ASP A 195 14.42 9.32 -3.61
N HIS A 196 15.06 8.38 -2.89
CA HIS A 196 14.74 8.08 -1.51
C HIS A 196 14.79 9.35 -0.65
N GLU A 197 13.96 9.43 0.39
CA GLU A 197 13.95 10.58 1.29
C GLU A 197 15.24 10.80 2.09
N ASP A 198 16.09 9.77 2.16
CA ASP A 198 17.42 9.82 2.80
C ASP A 198 18.54 10.20 1.84
N GLY A 199 18.20 10.41 0.56
CA GLY A 199 19.11 10.93 -0.43
C GLY A 199 19.29 10.04 -1.66
N PRO A 200 20.03 10.54 -2.66
CA PRO A 200 20.13 9.92 -3.98
C PRO A 200 21.01 8.66 -4.02
N LEU A 201 21.80 8.38 -2.98
CA LEU A 201 22.69 7.22 -2.94
C LEU A 201 22.00 5.93 -2.48
N ILE A 202 20.79 6.03 -1.91
CA ILE A 202 19.99 4.85 -1.57
C ILE A 202 19.44 4.22 -2.85
N LEU A 203 19.61 2.90 -2.98
CA LEU A 203 19.21 2.14 -4.17
C LEU A 203 17.70 2.05 -4.33
N GLU A 204 16.96 2.00 -3.23
CA GLU A 204 15.51 2.09 -3.24
C GLU A 204 15.07 3.48 -3.71
N LYS A 205 14.12 3.54 -4.64
CA LYS A 205 13.58 4.79 -5.19
C LYS A 205 12.05 4.79 -5.09
N ILE A 206 11.47 5.94 -5.40
CA ILE A 206 10.02 6.12 -5.40
C ILE A 206 9.59 6.49 -6.82
N LEU A 207 8.77 5.65 -7.44
CA LEU A 207 8.10 5.94 -8.69
C LEU A 207 6.66 6.34 -8.40
N VAL A 208 6.30 7.57 -8.72
CA VAL A 208 4.92 8.05 -8.66
C VAL A 208 4.38 8.09 -10.07
N ALA A 209 3.24 7.45 -10.31
CA ALA A 209 2.59 7.42 -11.62
C ALA A 209 1.12 7.81 -11.52
N VAL A 210 0.55 8.30 -12.62
CA VAL A 210 -0.86 8.66 -12.75
C VAL A 210 -1.39 8.04 -14.03
N LYS A 211 -2.49 7.28 -13.88
CA LYS A 211 -3.19 6.69 -15.01
C LYS A 211 -3.96 7.76 -15.75
N GLN A 212 -3.66 7.91 -17.03
CA GLN A 212 -4.34 8.88 -17.89
C GLN A 212 -5.75 8.40 -18.28
N TYR A 213 -6.68 9.34 -18.40
CA TYR A 213 -8.00 9.07 -18.97
C TYR A 213 -7.95 9.20 -20.49
N TRP A 214 -7.81 8.07 -21.18
CA TRP A 214 -7.75 8.04 -22.64
C TRP A 214 -9.15 8.05 -23.24
N THR A 215 -9.45 9.07 -24.05
CA THR A 215 -10.60 9.08 -24.97
C THR A 215 -10.09 9.13 -26.41
N VAL A 216 -10.74 8.41 -27.32
CA VAL A 216 -10.43 8.47 -28.75
C VAL A 216 -10.83 9.86 -29.25
N GLY A 217 -9.85 10.75 -29.40
CA GLY A 217 -10.05 12.14 -29.84
C GLY A 217 -9.41 13.23 -28.96
N GLY A 218 -8.76 12.87 -27.84
CA GLY A 218 -8.06 13.85 -26.99
C GLY A 218 -6.84 14.46 -27.68
N THR A 219 -7.00 15.64 -28.28
CA THR A 219 -5.90 16.48 -28.75
C THR A 219 -4.98 16.83 -27.58
N ASN A 220 -3.68 16.56 -27.74
CA ASN A 220 -2.59 17.01 -26.87
C ASN A 220 -2.74 18.50 -26.54
N SER A 221 -3.34 18.80 -25.39
CA SER A 221 -3.28 20.13 -24.80
C SER A 221 -2.16 20.09 -23.78
N THR A 222 -0.93 20.22 -24.29
CA THR A 222 0.22 20.68 -23.51
C THR A 222 -0.17 21.96 -22.78
N ILE A 223 -0.29 21.91 -21.46
CA ILE A 223 -0.18 23.09 -20.62
C ILE A 223 1.15 22.98 -19.90
N SER A 224 2.09 23.77 -20.42
CA SER A 224 3.35 24.16 -19.82
C SER A 224 3.18 24.58 -18.37
N VAL A 225 3.86 23.88 -17.45
CA VAL A 225 4.15 24.43 -16.12
C VAL A 225 5.41 25.27 -16.25
N THR A 226 5.23 26.58 -16.40
CA THR A 226 6.26 27.62 -16.18
C THR A 226 5.69 28.67 -15.24
N GLN A 227 6.01 28.53 -13.94
CA GLN A 227 6.72 29.48 -13.07
C GLN A 227 6.64 28.98 -11.63
#